data_AF-A0A8T3WN29-F1
#
_entry.id   AF-A0A8T3WN29-F1
#
_cell.length_a   1.000
_cell.length_b   1.000
_cell.length_c   1.000
_cell.angle_alpha   90.00
_cell.angle_beta   90.00
_cell.angle_gamma   90.00
#
_symmetry.space_group_name_H-M   'P 1'
#
loop_
_entity.id
_entity.type
_entity.pdbx_description
1 polymer ?
#
loop_
_entity_poly.entity_id
_entity_poly.type
_entity_poly.pdbx_seq_one_letter_code
_entity_poly.pdbx_strand_id
1 'polypeptide(L)'
;MKTYSELLRTDLENLRNILKQRKKYPSNSSYKERERSVKLELDKDTKSLLKFLNTNYSRQFLEEKSKLTDTLNNLLSSGDIDERFGKIDETFSLLNSLDVEVGPLITESSFEIPEIPNIEVKLDVEEAKMNLNNNSFVSSLVMSRRAYEGALLELFKKIEGRDPIELKCEKCGRGGYMGIIKLHNWALEKRFVNEKLKSLGYLISDLGAGGAHPPLQDFPRDKGIARASLAALLAVLDFIYKKSE
;
A
#
# COMPACT_ATOMS: atom_id res chain seq x y z
N MET A 1 -10.58 -0.80 16.99
CA MET A 1 -9.35 -1.08 16.21
C MET A 1 -9.17 -2.59 16.18
N LYS A 2 -8.68 -3.17 15.07
CA LYS A 2 -8.30 -4.58 15.09
C LYS A 2 -6.93 -4.77 15.75
N THR A 3 -6.70 -5.89 16.40
CA THR A 3 -5.37 -6.29 16.91
C THR A 3 -4.61 -7.08 15.83
N TYR A 4 -3.27 -7.21 15.89
CA TYR A 4 -2.53 -8.08 14.94
C TYR A 4 -3.01 -9.54 15.05
N SER A 5 -3.42 -9.99 16.24
CA SER A 5 -4.03 -11.31 16.46
C SER A 5 -5.36 -11.47 15.73
N GLU A 6 -6.21 -10.45 15.65
CA GLU A 6 -7.49 -10.52 14.94
C GLU A 6 -7.33 -10.56 13.41
N LEU A 7 -6.35 -9.85 12.86
CA LEU A 7 -6.00 -9.95 11.44
C LEU A 7 -5.50 -11.36 11.09
N LEU A 8 -4.53 -11.86 11.86
CA LEU A 8 -3.99 -13.19 11.65
C LEU A 8 -5.08 -14.27 11.77
N ARG A 9 -6.03 -14.13 12.72
CA ARG A 9 -7.21 -15.01 12.82
C ARG A 9 -8.10 -14.93 11.58
N THR A 10 -8.41 -13.72 11.11
CA THR A 10 -9.24 -13.51 9.91
C THR A 10 -8.62 -14.18 8.68
N ASP A 11 -7.31 -14.03 8.49
CA ASP A 11 -6.60 -14.60 7.36
C ASP A 11 -6.43 -16.12 7.46
N LEU A 12 -6.26 -16.65 8.69
CA LEU A 12 -6.27 -18.09 8.95
C LEU A 12 -7.66 -18.71 8.66
N GLU A 13 -8.75 -18.04 9.02
CA GLU A 13 -10.12 -18.47 8.69
C GLU A 13 -10.36 -18.44 7.19
N ASN A 14 -9.93 -17.38 6.52
CA ASN A 14 -9.99 -17.27 5.06
C ASN A 14 -9.20 -18.40 4.38
N LEU A 15 -7.98 -18.68 4.85
CA LEU A 15 -7.17 -19.78 4.36
C LEU A 15 -7.87 -21.11 4.59
N ARG A 16 -8.42 -21.36 5.79
CA ARG A 16 -9.16 -22.58 6.13
C ARG A 16 -10.31 -22.80 5.16
N ASN A 17 -11.07 -21.76 4.84
CA ASN A 17 -12.18 -21.83 3.89
C ASN A 17 -11.71 -22.12 2.47
N ILE A 18 -10.62 -21.48 2.01
CA ILE A 18 -10.03 -21.76 0.70
C ILE A 18 -9.52 -23.20 0.61
N LEU A 19 -8.88 -23.71 1.67
CA LEU A 19 -8.39 -25.10 1.74
C LEU A 19 -9.55 -26.10 1.69
N LYS A 20 -10.68 -25.83 2.37
CA LYS A 20 -11.90 -26.66 2.27
C LYS A 20 -12.39 -26.73 0.82
N GLN A 21 -12.42 -25.59 0.14
CA GLN A 21 -12.82 -25.53 -1.28
C GLN A 21 -11.81 -26.22 -2.19
N ARG A 22 -10.49 -26.09 -1.94
CA ARG A 22 -9.44 -26.81 -2.70
C ARG A 22 -9.51 -28.32 -2.51
N LYS A 23 -9.82 -28.79 -1.30
CA LYS A 23 -10.02 -30.22 -1.03
C LYS A 23 -11.24 -30.76 -1.79
N LYS A 24 -12.32 -29.97 -1.84
CA LYS A 24 -13.56 -30.32 -2.57
C LYS A 24 -13.42 -30.19 -4.10
N TYR A 25 -12.63 -29.23 -4.58
CA TYR A 25 -12.47 -28.87 -6.00
C TYR A 25 -10.98 -28.70 -6.37
N PRO A 26 -10.20 -29.79 -6.42
CA PRO A 26 -8.73 -29.72 -6.55
C PRO A 26 -8.24 -29.14 -7.88
N SER A 27 -9.01 -29.30 -8.96
CA SER A 27 -8.67 -28.84 -10.31
C SER A 27 -9.03 -27.39 -10.59
N ASN A 28 -9.71 -26.69 -9.66
CA ASN A 28 -10.15 -25.31 -9.88
C ASN A 28 -9.01 -24.32 -9.58
N SER A 29 -8.48 -23.70 -10.65
CA SER A 29 -7.35 -22.77 -10.59
C SER A 29 -7.62 -21.51 -9.76
N SER A 30 -8.88 -21.05 -9.69
CA SER A 30 -9.25 -19.85 -8.91
C SER A 30 -8.93 -20.01 -7.42
N TYR A 31 -9.15 -21.20 -6.86
CA TYR A 31 -8.81 -21.45 -5.45
C TYR A 31 -7.30 -21.51 -5.21
N LYS A 32 -6.52 -21.95 -6.20
CA LYS A 32 -5.05 -21.95 -6.13
C LYS A 32 -4.49 -20.52 -6.14
N GLU A 33 -5.09 -19.61 -6.92
CA GLU A 33 -4.73 -18.19 -6.93
C GLU A 33 -5.10 -17.50 -5.63
N ARG A 34 -6.34 -17.69 -5.16
CA ARG A 34 -6.79 -17.15 -3.87
C ARG A 34 -5.94 -17.64 -2.71
N GLU A 35 -5.53 -18.91 -2.73
CA GLU A 35 -4.62 -19.46 -1.74
C GLU A 35 -3.26 -18.74 -1.75
N ARG A 36 -2.67 -18.48 -2.93
CA ARG A 36 -1.43 -17.71 -3.05
C ARG A 36 -1.57 -16.31 -2.47
N SER A 37 -2.66 -15.62 -2.78
CA SER A 37 -2.92 -14.28 -2.24
C SER A 37 -3.03 -14.27 -0.72
N VAL A 38 -3.78 -15.22 -0.13
CA VAL A 38 -3.91 -15.30 1.33
C VAL A 38 -2.60 -15.73 1.99
N LYS A 39 -1.79 -16.59 1.35
CA LYS A 39 -0.44 -16.92 1.85
C LYS A 39 0.47 -15.69 1.94
N LEU A 40 0.38 -14.78 0.97
CA LEU A 40 1.18 -13.54 0.97
C LEU A 40 0.76 -12.59 2.10
N GLU A 41 -0.55 -12.40 2.32
CA GLU A 41 -1.03 -11.59 3.45
C GLU A 41 -0.66 -12.24 4.80
N LEU A 42 -0.80 -13.56 4.94
CA LEU A 42 -0.37 -14.29 6.14
C LEU A 42 1.13 -14.15 6.42
N ASP A 43 1.99 -14.22 5.40
CA ASP A 43 3.44 -14.01 5.57
C ASP A 43 3.74 -12.58 6.05
N LYS A 44 3.05 -11.58 5.48
CA LYS A 44 3.20 -10.18 5.89
C LYS A 44 2.75 -9.96 7.35
N ASP A 45 1.59 -10.48 7.70
CA ASP A 45 1.02 -10.32 9.05
C ASP A 45 1.84 -11.09 10.09
N THR A 46 2.33 -12.28 9.74
CA THR A 46 3.28 -13.05 10.56
C THR A 46 4.54 -12.25 10.85
N LYS A 47 5.20 -11.68 9.82
CA LYS A 47 6.40 -10.86 10.00
C LYS A 47 6.13 -9.64 10.89
N SER A 48 4.98 -9.01 10.73
CA SER A 48 4.56 -7.85 11.51
C SER A 48 4.35 -8.20 12.99
N LEU A 49 3.65 -9.31 13.25
CA LEU A 49 3.45 -9.85 14.59
C LEU A 49 4.79 -10.21 15.25
N LEU A 50 5.68 -10.91 14.55
CA LEU A 50 6.99 -11.28 15.08
C LEU A 50 7.86 -10.07 15.42
N LYS A 51 7.81 -9.01 14.59
CA LYS A 51 8.49 -7.75 14.88
C LYS A 51 7.92 -7.07 16.13
N PHE A 52 6.60 -7.03 16.27
CA PHE A 52 5.94 -6.49 17.46
C PHE A 52 6.32 -7.27 18.73
N LEU A 53 6.27 -8.60 18.67
CA LEU A 53 6.60 -9.47 19.78
C LEU A 53 8.08 -9.34 20.21
N ASN A 54 9.00 -9.20 19.25
CA ASN A 54 10.42 -8.93 19.51
C ASN A 54 10.67 -7.63 20.28
N THR A 55 9.82 -6.63 20.06
CA THR A 55 10.03 -5.27 20.57
C THR A 55 9.42 -5.09 21.96
N ASN A 56 8.31 -5.79 22.26
CA ASN A 56 7.46 -5.48 23.42
C ASN A 56 7.41 -6.56 24.52
N TYR A 57 7.93 -7.78 24.30
CA TYR A 57 7.81 -8.88 25.28
C TYR A 57 9.14 -9.42 25.77
N SER A 58 9.14 -9.84 27.04
CA SER A 58 10.31 -10.36 27.76
C SER A 58 10.62 -11.81 27.40
N ARG A 59 11.72 -12.33 27.96
CA ARG A 59 12.28 -13.69 27.75
C ARG A 59 11.26 -14.82 27.96
N GLN A 60 10.23 -14.59 28.77
CA GLN A 60 9.18 -15.55 29.13
C GLN A 60 8.29 -15.96 27.94
N PHE A 61 8.20 -15.11 26.91
CA PHE A 61 7.39 -15.37 25.70
C PHE A 61 8.22 -15.92 24.52
N LEU A 62 9.53 -16.14 24.68
CA LEU A 62 10.40 -16.54 23.57
C LEU A 62 10.10 -17.96 23.05
N GLU A 63 9.75 -18.90 23.93
CA GLU A 63 9.44 -20.28 23.53
C GLU A 63 8.11 -20.39 22.78
N GLU A 64 7.06 -19.72 23.28
CA GLU A 64 5.76 -19.68 22.61
C GLU A 64 5.82 -18.93 21.28
N LYS A 65 6.62 -17.85 21.22
CA LYS A 65 6.92 -17.14 19.99
C LYS A 65 7.70 -17.99 18.99
N SER A 66 8.70 -18.77 19.45
CA SER A 66 9.43 -19.69 18.56
C SER A 66 8.48 -20.73 17.98
N LYS A 67 7.65 -21.34 18.83
CA LYS A 67 6.62 -22.30 18.40
C LYS A 67 5.63 -21.67 17.41
N LEU A 68 5.13 -20.46 17.67
CA LEU A 68 4.24 -19.74 16.75
C LEU A 68 4.91 -19.48 15.40
N THR A 69 6.19 -19.08 15.41
CA THR A 69 6.98 -18.84 14.20
C THR A 69 7.13 -20.12 13.38
N ASP A 70 7.52 -21.22 14.02
CA ASP A 70 7.73 -22.51 13.37
C ASP A 70 6.42 -23.06 12.81
N THR A 71 5.33 -22.95 13.56
CA THR A 71 4.00 -23.42 13.13
C THR A 71 3.47 -22.63 11.93
N LEU A 72 3.66 -21.30 11.90
CA LEU A 72 3.29 -20.46 10.76
C LEU A 72 4.17 -20.73 9.53
N ASN A 73 5.48 -20.90 9.70
CA ASN A 73 6.39 -21.24 8.60
C ASN A 73 6.04 -22.60 7.99
N ASN A 74 5.72 -23.59 8.82
CA ASN A 74 5.28 -24.92 8.37
C ASN A 74 3.92 -24.87 7.65
N LEU A 75 2.98 -24.04 8.13
CA LEU A 75 1.69 -23.80 7.46
C LEU A 75 1.87 -23.26 6.03
N LEU A 76 2.82 -22.34 5.84
CA LEU A 76 3.04 -21.66 4.57
C LEU A 76 3.84 -22.53 3.58
N SER A 77 4.77 -23.34 4.08
CA SER A 77 5.67 -24.17 3.27
C SER A 77 5.13 -25.58 2.95
N SER A 78 4.20 -26.13 3.75
CA SER A 78 3.62 -27.44 3.47
C SER A 78 2.79 -27.46 2.17
N GLY A 79 2.94 -28.55 1.42
CA GLY A 79 2.13 -28.85 0.23
C GLY A 79 0.89 -29.69 0.55
N ASP A 80 0.82 -30.31 1.73
CA ASP A 80 -0.28 -31.15 2.17
C ASP A 80 -1.40 -30.30 2.77
N ILE A 81 -2.62 -30.47 2.26
CA ILE A 81 -3.79 -29.70 2.72
C ILE A 81 -4.19 -30.10 4.15
N ASP A 82 -4.06 -31.37 4.52
CA ASP A 82 -4.50 -31.87 5.83
C ASP A 82 -3.51 -31.51 6.94
N GLU A 83 -2.21 -31.54 6.64
CA GLU A 83 -1.17 -31.00 7.53
C GLU A 83 -1.42 -29.51 7.83
N ARG A 84 -1.81 -28.74 6.80
CA ARG A 84 -2.09 -27.31 6.93
C ARG A 84 -3.33 -27.01 7.75
N PHE A 85 -4.36 -27.85 7.71
CA PHE A 85 -5.48 -27.72 8.65
C PHE A 85 -5.01 -27.90 10.09
N GLY A 86 -4.18 -28.91 10.36
CA GLY A 86 -3.58 -29.12 11.68
C GLY A 86 -2.78 -27.90 12.15
N LYS A 87 -1.97 -27.31 11.27
CA LYS A 87 -1.18 -26.11 11.59
C LYS A 87 -2.03 -24.86 11.81
N ILE A 88 -3.17 -24.71 11.13
CA ILE A 88 -4.13 -23.63 11.42
C ILE A 88 -4.67 -23.78 12.85
N ASP A 89 -5.10 -24.98 13.24
CA ASP A 89 -5.66 -25.24 14.57
C ASP A 89 -4.61 -25.05 15.69
N GLU A 90 -3.37 -25.48 15.43
CA GLU A 90 -2.23 -25.25 16.32
C GLU A 90 -1.93 -23.75 16.47
N THR A 91 -1.99 -22.99 15.37
CA THR A 91 -1.79 -21.53 15.38
C THR A 91 -2.86 -20.81 16.20
N PHE A 92 -4.15 -21.19 16.06
CA PHE A 92 -5.21 -20.63 16.89
C PHE A 92 -4.99 -20.89 18.38
N SER A 93 -4.51 -22.08 18.72
CA SER A 93 -4.22 -22.46 20.11
C SER A 93 -3.09 -21.62 20.70
N LEU A 94 -2.01 -21.41 19.94
CA LEU A 94 -0.88 -20.56 20.34
C LEU A 94 -1.27 -19.08 20.45
N LEU A 95 -2.13 -18.59 19.54
CA LEU A 95 -2.65 -17.23 19.62
C LEU A 95 -3.59 -17.02 20.81
N ASN A 96 -4.28 -18.06 21.28
CA ASN A 96 -5.07 -18.01 22.51
C ASN A 96 -4.18 -18.02 23.76
N SER A 97 -3.11 -18.83 23.76
CA SER A 97 -2.23 -18.96 24.93
C SER A 97 -1.34 -17.75 25.17
N LEU A 98 -1.06 -16.99 24.12
CA LEU A 98 -0.22 -15.80 24.23
C LEU A 98 -0.89 -14.69 25.07
N ASP A 99 -2.22 -14.67 25.24
CA ASP A 99 -3.03 -13.64 25.95
C ASP A 99 -2.42 -12.23 25.89
N VAL A 100 -1.83 -11.94 24.75
CA VAL A 100 -1.16 -10.70 24.49
C VAL A 100 -2.30 -9.86 23.93
N GLU A 101 -2.74 -8.83 24.66
CA GLU A 101 -3.30 -7.64 24.02
C GLU A 101 -2.21 -7.13 23.09
N VAL A 102 -2.15 -7.74 21.90
CA VAL A 102 -1.21 -7.39 20.87
C VAL A 102 -1.66 -6.00 20.54
N GLY A 103 -0.86 -5.04 21.04
CA GLY A 103 -1.24 -3.65 21.18
C GLY A 103 -1.97 -3.18 19.93
N PRO A 104 -2.88 -2.19 20.07
CA PRO A 104 -3.63 -1.65 18.95
C PRO A 104 -2.67 -1.61 17.79
N LEU A 105 -3.04 -2.23 16.65
CA LEU A 105 -2.26 -2.15 15.43
C LEU A 105 -1.64 -0.76 15.47
N ILE A 106 -0.31 -0.64 15.36
CA ILE A 106 0.16 0.55 14.69
C ILE A 106 -0.50 0.35 13.35
N THR A 107 -1.70 0.89 13.24
CA THR A 107 -2.44 0.83 12.03
C THR A 107 -1.49 1.63 11.20
N GLU A 108 -0.83 0.89 10.35
CA GLU A 108 -0.19 1.29 9.15
C GLU A 108 -1.11 2.25 8.32
N SER A 109 -2.32 2.61 8.82
CA SER A 109 -3.28 3.65 8.43
C SER A 109 -3.01 5.06 9.01
N SER A 110 -2.10 5.29 9.96
CA SER A 110 -1.72 6.65 10.33
C SER A 110 -0.68 7.18 9.34
N PHE A 111 -1.07 7.26 8.07
CA PHE A 111 -0.50 8.30 7.22
C PHE A 111 -0.76 9.63 7.92
N GLU A 112 0.28 10.17 8.54
CA GLU A 112 0.31 11.57 8.93
C GLU A 112 0.30 12.35 7.63
N ILE A 113 -0.81 13.04 7.38
CA ILE A 113 -0.92 13.92 6.24
C ILE A 113 -0.17 15.19 6.64
N PRO A 114 0.89 15.60 5.90
CA PRO A 114 1.58 16.84 6.19
C PRO A 114 0.63 18.03 6.06
N GLU A 115 1.01 19.18 6.56
CA GLU A 115 0.25 20.39 6.30
C GLU A 115 0.30 20.71 4.80
N ILE A 116 -0.86 20.63 4.15
CA ILE A 116 -1.03 20.89 2.72
C ILE A 116 -1.85 22.19 2.59
N PRO A 117 -1.23 23.29 2.15
CA PRO A 117 -1.91 24.59 2.00
C PRO A 117 -3.05 24.54 0.96
N ASN A 118 -2.88 23.73 -0.08
CA ASN A 118 -3.84 23.63 -1.17
C ASN A 118 -4.96 22.64 -0.85
N ILE A 119 -6.19 23.17 -0.78
CA ILE A 119 -7.37 22.40 -0.42
C ILE A 119 -7.66 21.26 -1.40
N GLU A 120 -7.42 21.43 -2.70
CA GLU A 120 -7.68 20.39 -3.71
C GLU A 120 -6.70 19.23 -3.55
N VAL A 121 -5.41 19.54 -3.37
CA VAL A 121 -4.37 18.54 -3.10
C VAL A 121 -4.69 17.79 -1.80
N LYS A 122 -5.11 18.51 -0.75
CA LYS A 122 -5.48 17.91 0.54
C LYS A 122 -6.65 16.94 0.39
N LEU A 123 -7.72 17.35 -0.29
CA LEU A 123 -8.90 16.50 -0.51
C LEU A 123 -8.54 15.24 -1.31
N ASP A 124 -7.72 15.36 -2.35
CA ASP A 124 -7.26 14.20 -3.12
C ASP A 124 -6.41 13.24 -2.25
N VAL A 125 -5.57 13.73 -1.32
CA VAL A 125 -4.82 12.88 -0.38
C VAL A 125 -5.75 12.16 0.61
N GLU A 126 -6.74 12.87 1.16
CA GLU A 126 -7.73 12.31 2.07
C GLU A 126 -8.58 11.24 1.37
N GLU A 127 -8.98 11.49 0.13
CA GLU A 127 -9.71 10.53 -0.69
C GLU A 127 -8.84 9.32 -1.06
N ALA A 128 -7.54 9.52 -1.36
CA ALA A 128 -6.60 8.43 -1.60
C ALA A 128 -6.48 7.49 -0.39
N LYS A 129 -6.41 8.06 0.81
CA LYS A 129 -6.36 7.33 2.08
C LYS A 129 -7.67 6.59 2.36
N MET A 130 -8.81 7.25 2.16
CA MET A 130 -10.13 6.62 2.31
C MET A 130 -10.30 5.45 1.34
N ASN A 131 -9.93 5.63 0.06
CA ASN A 131 -10.01 4.60 -0.97
C ASN A 131 -9.09 3.40 -0.66
N LEU A 132 -7.89 3.64 -0.13
CA LEU A 132 -7.01 2.54 0.31
C LEU A 132 -7.66 1.73 1.43
N ASN A 133 -8.25 2.40 2.43
CA ASN A 133 -8.93 1.75 3.55
C ASN A 133 -10.18 0.96 3.11
N ASN A 134 -10.83 1.40 2.03
CA ASN A 134 -12.01 0.75 1.45
C ASN A 134 -11.68 -0.33 0.41
N ASN A 135 -10.41 -0.76 0.28
CA ASN A 135 -9.93 -1.71 -0.73
C ASN A 135 -10.11 -1.26 -2.20
N SER A 136 -10.31 0.04 -2.43
CA SER A 136 -10.39 0.66 -3.75
C SER A 136 -9.00 1.06 -4.25
N PHE A 137 -8.12 0.09 -4.47
CA PHE A 137 -6.68 0.32 -4.71
C PHE A 137 -6.38 1.17 -5.95
N VAL A 138 -7.08 0.93 -7.06
CA VAL A 138 -6.92 1.75 -8.28
C VAL A 138 -7.34 3.18 -8.00
N SER A 139 -8.48 3.39 -7.31
CA SER A 139 -8.95 4.72 -6.95
C SER A 139 -7.97 5.46 -6.03
N SER A 140 -7.37 4.74 -5.07
CA SER A 140 -6.32 5.28 -4.20
C SER A 140 -5.09 5.74 -4.98
N LEU A 141 -4.65 4.94 -5.97
CA LEU A 141 -3.53 5.30 -6.86
C LEU A 141 -3.85 6.53 -7.71
N VAL A 142 -5.06 6.62 -8.25
CA VAL A 142 -5.51 7.77 -9.05
C VAL A 142 -5.53 9.05 -8.23
N MET A 143 -6.09 8.99 -7.03
CA MET A 143 -6.13 10.15 -6.13
C MET A 143 -4.74 10.55 -5.66
N SER A 144 -3.86 9.58 -5.37
CA SER A 144 -2.47 9.85 -5.03
C SER A 144 -1.73 10.58 -6.16
N ARG A 145 -1.95 10.16 -7.41
CA ARG A 145 -1.41 10.82 -8.60
C ARG A 145 -1.92 12.26 -8.70
N ARG A 146 -3.23 12.47 -8.61
CA ARG A 146 -3.85 13.80 -8.79
C ARG A 146 -3.35 14.80 -7.75
N ALA A 147 -3.28 14.38 -6.49
CA ALA A 147 -2.67 15.18 -5.43
C ALA A 147 -1.23 15.58 -5.78
N TYR A 148 -0.42 14.64 -6.28
CA TYR A 148 0.95 14.95 -6.65
C TYR A 148 1.04 15.93 -7.82
N GLU A 149 0.24 15.71 -8.86
CA GLU A 149 0.17 16.57 -10.04
C GLU A 149 -0.24 17.99 -9.64
N GLY A 150 -1.29 18.14 -8.82
CA GLY A 150 -1.76 19.42 -8.30
C GLY A 150 -0.68 20.16 -7.51
N ALA A 151 0.05 19.46 -6.64
CA ALA A 151 1.15 20.05 -5.86
C ALA A 151 2.30 20.54 -6.76
N LEU A 152 2.66 19.77 -7.79
CA LEU A 152 3.69 20.18 -8.74
C LEU A 152 3.25 21.35 -9.63
N LEU A 153 2.00 21.38 -10.08
CA LEU A 153 1.44 22.48 -10.86
C LEU A 153 1.44 23.79 -10.06
N GLU A 154 1.01 23.73 -8.81
CA GLU A 154 1.01 24.88 -7.91
C GLU A 154 2.43 25.37 -7.63
N LEU A 155 3.35 24.45 -7.31
CA LEU A 155 4.75 24.78 -7.09
C LEU A 155 5.38 25.42 -8.34
N PHE A 156 5.11 24.87 -9.52
CA PHE A 156 5.58 25.44 -10.79
C PHE A 156 5.06 26.87 -10.96
N LYS A 157 3.76 27.09 -10.77
CA LYS A 157 3.14 28.41 -10.90
C LYS A 157 3.73 29.42 -9.92
N LYS A 158 3.99 28.99 -8.68
CA LYS A 158 4.61 29.82 -7.64
C LYS A 158 6.04 30.23 -8.00
N ILE A 159 6.83 29.32 -8.56
CA ILE A 159 8.26 29.55 -8.86
C ILE A 159 8.49 30.24 -10.21
N GLU A 160 7.78 29.81 -11.25
CA GLU A 160 7.98 30.28 -12.63
C GLU A 160 7.03 31.43 -13.00
N GLY A 161 6.06 31.76 -12.13
CA GLY A 161 5.11 32.86 -12.32
C GLY A 161 4.11 32.66 -13.47
N ARG A 162 3.99 31.45 -14.00
CA ARG A 162 3.13 31.11 -15.14
C ARG A 162 2.63 29.68 -15.07
N ASP A 163 1.58 29.38 -15.82
CA ASP A 163 1.08 28.01 -15.94
C ASP A 163 2.07 27.13 -16.74
N PRO A 164 2.27 25.86 -16.35
CA PRO A 164 3.15 24.92 -17.05
C PRO A 164 2.45 24.38 -18.30
N ILE A 165 2.26 25.23 -19.30
CA ILE A 165 1.62 24.85 -20.57
C ILE A 165 2.63 24.08 -21.43
N GLU A 166 2.23 22.91 -21.90
CA GLU A 166 2.92 22.16 -22.93
C GLU A 166 2.54 22.73 -24.31
N LEU A 167 3.54 23.03 -25.14
CA LEU A 167 3.31 23.47 -26.52
C LEU A 167 2.42 22.46 -27.25
N LYS A 168 1.42 23.00 -27.97
CA LYS A 168 0.29 22.29 -28.61
C LYS A 168 0.63 20.88 -29.10
N CYS A 169 -0.24 19.91 -28.79
CA CYS A 169 -0.21 18.61 -29.44
C CYS A 169 -0.32 18.80 -30.96
N GLU A 170 0.71 18.40 -31.72
CA GLU A 170 0.77 18.54 -33.18
C GLU A 170 -0.42 17.85 -33.89
N LYS A 171 -1.01 16.82 -33.26
CA LYS A 171 -2.15 16.07 -33.84
C LYS A 171 -3.52 16.67 -33.57
N CYS A 172 -3.74 17.37 -32.45
CA CYS A 172 -5.08 17.84 -32.08
C CYS A 172 -5.18 19.35 -31.80
N GLY A 173 -4.06 20.09 -31.90
CA GLY A 173 -4.01 21.55 -31.79
C GLY A 173 -4.37 22.13 -30.42
N ARG A 174 -4.77 21.29 -29.46
CA ARG A 174 -5.08 21.68 -28.08
C ARG A 174 -3.78 21.75 -27.27
N GLY A 175 -3.63 22.84 -26.52
CA GLY A 175 -2.60 22.95 -25.49
C GLY A 175 -2.99 22.08 -24.29
N GLY A 176 -2.01 21.39 -23.73
CA GLY A 176 -2.15 20.63 -22.48
C GLY A 176 -1.29 21.27 -21.38
N TYR A 177 -1.53 20.90 -20.13
CA TYR A 177 -0.53 21.11 -19.10
C TYR A 177 0.62 20.13 -19.30
N MET A 178 1.82 20.54 -18.89
CA MET A 178 3.01 19.68 -18.81
C MET A 178 2.64 18.41 -18.04
N GLY A 179 2.86 17.24 -18.65
CA GLY A 179 2.55 15.96 -18.01
C GLY A 179 3.33 15.75 -16.72
N ILE A 180 2.78 14.96 -15.79
CA ILE A 180 3.33 14.73 -14.45
C ILE A 180 4.80 14.27 -14.45
N ILE A 181 5.21 13.48 -15.44
CA ILE A 181 6.62 13.03 -15.58
C ILE A 181 7.54 14.23 -15.85
N LYS A 182 7.12 15.16 -16.72
CA LYS A 182 7.89 16.37 -17.04
C LYS A 182 7.92 17.34 -15.87
N LEU A 183 6.79 17.52 -15.17
CA LEU A 183 6.73 18.29 -13.93
C LEU A 183 7.64 17.70 -12.85
N HIS A 184 7.67 16.37 -12.71
CA HIS A 184 8.55 15.68 -11.76
C HIS A 184 10.02 15.92 -12.08
N ASN A 185 10.42 15.78 -13.35
CA ASN A 185 11.79 16.04 -13.78
C ASN A 185 12.19 17.51 -13.56
N TRP A 186 11.31 18.47 -13.87
CA TRP A 186 11.53 19.88 -13.54
C TRP A 186 11.73 20.08 -12.04
N ALA A 187 10.90 19.44 -11.19
CA ALA A 187 11.03 19.56 -9.75
C ALA A 187 12.32 18.92 -9.19
N LEU A 188 12.81 17.83 -9.80
CA LEU A 188 14.12 17.26 -9.52
C LEU A 188 15.25 18.22 -9.89
N GLU A 189 15.22 18.78 -11.11
CA GLU A 189 16.22 19.74 -11.59
C GLU A 189 16.32 20.98 -10.70
N LYS A 190 15.17 21.48 -10.22
CA LYS A 190 15.08 22.62 -9.29
C LYS A 190 15.31 22.23 -7.82
N ARG A 191 15.57 20.95 -7.52
CA ARG A 191 15.81 20.40 -6.17
C ARG A 191 14.63 20.53 -5.19
N PHE A 192 13.41 20.60 -5.73
CA PHE A 192 12.17 20.51 -4.97
C PHE A 192 11.69 19.08 -4.76
N VAL A 193 12.34 18.11 -5.39
CA VAL A 193 12.19 16.67 -5.08
C VAL A 193 13.58 16.11 -4.81
N ASN A 194 13.68 15.24 -3.81
CA ASN A 194 14.93 14.56 -3.48
C ASN A 194 15.31 13.56 -4.59
N GLU A 195 16.58 13.46 -4.98
CA GLU A 195 17.08 12.45 -5.93
C GLU A 195 16.71 11.01 -5.52
N LYS A 196 16.61 10.72 -4.21
CA LYS A 196 16.12 9.43 -3.71
C LYS A 196 14.69 9.08 -4.13
N LEU A 197 13.91 10.08 -4.55
CA LEU A 197 12.52 9.98 -4.98
C LEU A 197 12.38 10.11 -6.51
N LYS A 198 13.48 10.11 -7.26
CA LYS A 198 13.48 10.16 -8.73
C LYS A 198 12.72 9.00 -9.38
N SER A 199 12.70 7.83 -8.75
CA SER A 199 11.97 6.66 -9.25
C SER A 199 10.45 6.80 -9.11
N LEU A 200 9.97 7.79 -8.36
CA LEU A 200 8.56 7.99 -8.06
C LEU A 200 7.77 8.50 -9.26
N GLY A 201 8.40 9.31 -10.12
CA GLY A 201 7.80 9.72 -11.41
C GLY A 201 7.48 8.53 -12.33
N TYR A 202 8.22 7.42 -12.22
CA TYR A 202 7.95 6.19 -12.98
C TYR A 202 6.79 5.36 -12.41
N LEU A 203 6.42 5.56 -11.14
CA LEU A 203 5.26 4.90 -10.52
C LEU A 203 3.93 5.54 -10.92
N ILE A 204 3.99 6.65 -11.66
CA ILE A 204 2.84 7.49 -11.98
C ILE A 204 2.77 7.68 -13.49
N SER A 205 1.84 6.99 -14.15
CA SER A 205 1.63 7.16 -15.58
C SER A 205 1.21 8.56 -15.95
N ASP A 206 1.75 9.06 -17.07
CA ASP A 206 1.29 10.28 -17.71
C ASP A 206 -0.06 10.00 -18.38
N LEU A 207 -1.14 10.53 -17.80
CA LEU A 207 -2.49 10.36 -18.32
C LEU A 207 -2.83 11.37 -19.41
N GLY A 208 -1.88 12.26 -19.76
CA GLY A 208 -2.15 13.41 -20.60
C GLY A 208 -3.10 14.42 -19.95
N ALA A 209 -3.47 15.44 -20.72
CA ALA A 209 -4.36 16.51 -20.25
C ALA A 209 -5.73 15.95 -19.82
N GLY A 210 -5.97 15.92 -18.50
CA GLY A 210 -7.30 15.73 -17.93
C GLY A 210 -7.52 14.48 -17.07
N GLY A 211 -6.53 13.59 -16.90
CA GLY A 211 -6.49 12.58 -15.82
C GLY A 211 -7.70 11.63 -15.64
N ALA A 212 -8.72 11.69 -16.49
CA ALA A 212 -10.04 11.12 -16.20
C ALA A 212 -10.13 9.61 -16.39
N HIS A 213 -9.21 9.03 -17.16
CA HIS A 213 -9.17 7.60 -17.43
C HIS A 213 -7.73 7.11 -17.37
N PRO A 214 -7.29 6.62 -16.19
CA PRO A 214 -6.03 5.90 -16.12
C PRO A 214 -6.13 4.69 -17.04
N PRO A 215 -5.17 4.44 -17.95
CA PRO A 215 -5.12 3.16 -18.64
C PRO A 215 -5.03 2.10 -17.55
N LEU A 216 -6.09 1.31 -17.40
CA LEU A 216 -6.23 0.29 -16.35
C LEU A 216 -5.09 -0.75 -16.36
N GLN A 217 -4.31 -0.76 -17.45
CA GLN A 217 -3.12 -1.59 -17.66
C GLN A 217 -1.92 -1.12 -16.82
N ASP A 218 -1.86 0.18 -16.49
CA ASP A 218 -0.71 0.79 -15.82
C ASP A 218 -0.81 0.72 -14.29
N PHE A 219 -2.00 0.47 -13.75
CA PHE A 219 -2.25 0.44 -12.31
C PHE A 219 -2.63 -0.97 -11.86
N PRO A 220 -1.67 -1.78 -11.36
CA PRO A 220 -1.98 -3.08 -10.80
C PRO A 220 -2.96 -2.93 -9.62
N ARG A 221 -3.95 -3.83 -9.55
CA ARG A 221 -4.93 -3.90 -8.46
C ARG A 221 -4.29 -4.53 -7.21
N ASP A 222 -3.27 -3.87 -6.68
CA ASP A 222 -2.41 -4.38 -5.63
C ASP A 222 -2.36 -3.42 -4.44
N LYS A 223 -2.66 -3.97 -3.26
CA LYS A 223 -2.69 -3.25 -1.98
C LYS A 223 -1.31 -2.72 -1.58
N GLY A 224 -0.25 -3.49 -1.83
CA GLY A 224 1.13 -3.11 -1.54
C GLY A 224 1.56 -1.92 -2.39
N ILE A 225 1.21 -1.92 -3.67
CA ILE A 225 1.51 -0.83 -4.61
C ILE A 225 0.73 0.43 -4.26
N ALA A 226 -0.59 0.34 -4.03
CA ALA A 226 -1.39 1.50 -3.61
C ALA A 226 -0.86 2.13 -2.31
N ARG A 227 -0.47 1.30 -1.35
CA ARG A 227 0.13 1.74 -0.09
C ARG A 227 1.50 2.41 -0.30
N ALA A 228 2.38 1.79 -1.08
CA ALA A 228 3.70 2.34 -1.36
C ALA A 228 3.58 3.71 -2.05
N SER A 229 2.67 3.85 -3.01
CA SER A 229 2.40 5.11 -3.71
C SER A 229 1.89 6.20 -2.78
N LEU A 230 0.94 5.89 -1.87
CA LEU A 230 0.46 6.88 -0.89
C LEU A 230 1.56 7.31 0.09
N ALA A 231 2.41 6.37 0.55
CA ALA A 231 3.57 6.71 1.38
C ALA A 231 4.57 7.61 0.64
N ALA A 232 4.86 7.28 -0.62
CA ALA A 232 5.72 8.04 -1.51
C ALA A 232 5.18 9.47 -1.72
N LEU A 233 3.89 9.60 -2.02
CA LEU A 233 3.20 10.88 -2.18
C LEU A 233 3.41 11.77 -0.95
N LEU A 234 3.09 11.26 0.24
CA LEU A 234 3.15 12.05 1.47
C LEU A 234 4.57 12.52 1.78
N ALA A 235 5.57 11.65 1.56
CA ALA A 235 6.97 12.03 1.70
C ALA A 235 7.39 13.14 0.73
N VAL A 236 6.88 13.12 -0.50
CA VAL A 236 7.15 14.17 -1.49
C VAL A 236 6.41 15.46 -1.14
N LEU A 237 5.14 15.40 -0.75
CA LEU A 237 4.37 16.59 -0.36
C LEU A 237 4.98 17.29 0.85
N ASP A 238 5.38 16.53 1.87
CA ASP A 238 6.07 17.06 3.04
C ASP A 238 7.35 17.80 2.63
N PHE A 239 8.13 17.22 1.71
CA PHE A 239 9.34 17.85 1.21
C PHE A 239 9.06 19.10 0.35
N ILE A 240 8.09 19.04 -0.56
CA ILE A 240 7.70 20.15 -1.43
C ILE A 240 7.25 21.34 -0.57
N TYR A 241 6.32 21.13 0.35
CA TYR A 241 5.74 22.22 1.12
C TYR A 241 6.74 22.82 2.11
N LYS A 242 7.54 22.00 2.81
CA LYS A 242 8.64 22.50 3.67
C LYS A 242 9.74 23.26 2.93
N LYS A 243 9.99 22.95 1.66
CA LYS A 243 11.00 23.64 0.83
C LYS A 243 10.47 24.90 0.15
N SER A 244 9.15 25.08 0.13
CA SER A 244 8.47 26.17 -0.55
C SER A 244 8.14 27.36 0.37
N GLU A 245 8.35 27.19 1.68
CA GLU A 245 8.46 28.27 2.66
C GLU A 245 9.80 29.01 2.52
#